data_AF-A0A7X7LI93-F1
#
_entry.id   AF-A0A7X7LI93-F1
#
_cell.length_a   1.000
_cell.length_b   1.000
_cell.length_c   1.000
_cell.angle_alpha   90.00
_cell.angle_beta   90.00
_cell.angle_gamma   90.00
#
_symmetry.space_group_name_H-M   'P 1'
#
loop_
_entity.id
_entity.type
_entity.pdbx_description
1 polymer ?
#
loop_
_entity_poly.entity_id
_entity_poly.type
_entity_poly.pdbx_seq_one_letter_code
_entity_poly.pdbx_strand_id
1 'polypeptide(L)'
;ILYEYDFGDGWEHDIILEKILPVDNNIKYPVCLTGKMNCPPEDCGGAYGYANLREILKQPDHEEYNDSLEWLGREFDPTFFDKDEVNECLMDEEYGCPDY
;
A
#
# COMPACT_ATOMS: atom_id res chain seq x y z
N ILE A 1 -6.67 2.68 16.82
CA ILE A 1 -7.45 1.48 16.45
C ILE A 1 -6.50 0.58 15.69
N LEU A 2 -6.48 -0.73 15.99
CA LEU A 2 -5.75 -1.69 15.19
C LEU A 2 -6.74 -2.31 14.18
N TYR A 3 -6.42 -2.21 12.90
CA TYR A 3 -7.20 -2.82 11.83
C TYR A 3 -6.39 -3.97 11.24
N GLU A 4 -6.97 -5.16 11.22
CA GLU A 4 -6.40 -6.33 10.58
C GLU A 4 -7.05 -6.54 9.22
N TYR A 5 -6.23 -6.60 8.18
CA TYR A 5 -6.62 -6.90 6.81
C TYR A 5 -5.98 -8.23 6.38
N ASP A 6 -6.73 -9.01 5.60
CA ASP A 6 -6.34 -10.34 5.12
C ASP A 6 -5.89 -11.28 6.24
N PHE A 7 -6.79 -12.15 6.72
CA PHE A 7 -6.48 -13.10 7.79
C PHE A 7 -5.54 -14.24 7.36
N GLY A 8 -5.16 -14.33 6.08
CA GLY A 8 -4.08 -15.18 5.62
C GLY A 8 -2.71 -14.59 5.99
N ASP A 9 -2.46 -13.38 5.52
CA ASP A 9 -1.18 -12.67 5.69
C ASP A 9 -1.07 -11.89 7.02
N GLY A 10 -2.19 -11.54 7.64
CA GLY A 10 -2.28 -10.86 8.93
C GLY A 10 -1.76 -9.43 8.91
N TRP A 11 -2.17 -8.62 7.92
CA TRP A 11 -1.73 -7.22 7.83
C TRP A 11 -2.35 -6.37 8.93
N GLU A 12 -1.50 -5.83 9.81
CA GLU A 12 -1.91 -4.96 10.90
C GLU A 12 -1.66 -3.48 10.57
N HIS A 13 -2.71 -2.65 10.65
CA HIS A 13 -2.66 -1.21 10.42
C HIS A 13 -3.06 -0.44 11.67
N ASP A 14 -2.18 0.45 12.12
CA ASP A 14 -2.50 1.43 13.16
C ASP A 14 -3.28 2.61 12.57
N ILE A 15 -4.52 2.78 13.00
CA ILE A 15 -5.37 3.94 12.66
C ILE A 15 -5.40 4.89 13.86
N ILE A 16 -4.77 6.05 13.68
CA ILE A 16 -4.62 7.09 14.71
C ILE A 16 -5.35 8.36 14.25
N LEU A 17 -6.29 8.85 15.06
CA LEU A 17 -6.92 10.15 14.84
C LEU A 17 -5.99 11.25 15.38
N GLU A 18 -5.30 11.93 14.48
CA GLU A 18 -4.39 13.02 14.85
C GLU A 18 -5.13 14.33 15.15
N LYS A 19 -6.17 14.64 14.37
CA LYS A 19 -6.93 15.89 14.49
C LYS A 19 -8.34 15.76 13.92
N ILE A 20 -9.29 16.49 14.50
CA ILE A 20 -10.61 16.75 13.90
C ILE A 20 -10.62 18.20 13.43
N LEU A 21 -10.94 18.40 12.15
CA LEU A 21 -11.02 19.72 11.51
C LEU A 21 -12.45 20.00 11.05
N PRO A 22 -12.85 21.27 10.89
CA PRO A 22 -14.10 21.60 10.20
C PRO A 22 -14.10 21.03 8.78
N VAL A 23 -15.26 20.55 8.33
CA VAL A 23 -15.44 20.07 6.95
C VAL A 23 -15.31 21.25 5.98
N ASP A 24 -14.52 21.08 4.93
CA ASP A 24 -14.48 22.01 3.80
C ASP A 24 -15.36 21.48 2.67
N ASN A 25 -16.46 22.18 2.38
CA ASN A 25 -17.41 21.79 1.34
C ASN A 25 -16.84 21.91 -0.09
N ASN A 26 -15.65 22.50 -0.27
CA ASN A 26 -14.99 22.57 -1.57
C ASN A 26 -14.07 21.37 -1.84
N ILE A 27 -13.86 20.51 -0.85
CA ILE A 27 -13.02 19.32 -0.98
C ILE A 27 -13.90 18.09 -1.17
N LYS A 28 -13.63 17.30 -2.22
CA LYS A 28 -14.17 15.95 -2.36
C LYS A 28 -13.28 15.01 -1.55
N TYR A 29 -13.84 14.42 -0.50
CA TYR A 29 -13.16 13.47 0.39
C TYR A 29 -13.40 12.02 -0.08
N PRO A 30 -12.51 11.06 0.24
CA PRO A 30 -11.25 11.21 0.99
C PRO A 30 -10.13 11.89 0.18
N VAL A 31 -9.12 12.43 0.87
CA VAL A 31 -7.91 12.98 0.24
C VAL A 31 -6.68 12.48 0.98
N CYS A 32 -5.76 11.87 0.25
CA CYS A 32 -4.42 11.57 0.73
C CYS A 32 -3.59 12.86 0.79
N LEU A 33 -3.17 13.25 2.00
CA LEU A 33 -2.35 14.45 2.22
C LEU A 33 -0.85 14.16 2.07
N THR A 34 -0.42 12.94 2.41
CA THR A 34 0.98 12.52 2.39
C THR A 34 1.07 11.00 2.54
N GLY A 35 2.22 10.44 2.21
CA GLY A 35 2.56 9.04 2.39
C GLY A 35 4.04 8.80 2.07
N LYS A 36 4.47 7.55 2.24
CA LYS A 36 5.83 7.12 1.95
C LYS A 36 5.86 5.63 1.70
N MET A 37 6.81 5.21 0.86
CA MET A 37 7.00 3.82 0.45
C MET A 37 5.80 3.27 -0.32
N ASN A 38 6.06 2.21 -1.07
CA ASN A 38 5.01 1.50 -1.79
C ASN A 38 4.31 0.52 -0.87
N CYS A 39 3.04 0.23 -1.18
CA CYS A 39 2.28 -0.80 -0.49
C CYS A 39 2.94 -2.18 -0.75
N PRO A 40 3.06 -3.06 0.27
CA PRO A 40 3.42 -4.44 0.03
C PRO A 40 2.51 -5.07 -1.04
N PRO A 41 3.03 -5.93 -1.93
CA PRO A 41 2.19 -6.71 -2.83
C PRO A 41 1.22 -7.59 -2.02
N GLU A 42 -0.02 -7.74 -2.50
CA GLU A 42 -0.98 -8.70 -1.96
C GLU A 42 -0.38 -10.12 -1.97
N ASP A 43 -0.80 -10.95 -1.02
CA ASP A 43 -0.37 -12.35 -0.88
C ASP A 43 1.15 -12.57 -0.77
N CYS A 44 1.93 -11.55 -0.38
CA CYS A 44 3.38 -11.69 -0.26
C CYS A 44 3.83 -12.39 1.05
N GLY A 45 2.90 -12.86 1.88
CA GLY A 45 3.20 -13.56 3.13
C GLY A 45 3.32 -12.62 4.32
N GLY A 46 2.52 -11.55 4.34
CA GLY A 46 2.49 -10.58 5.42
C GLY A 46 3.78 -9.79 5.59
N ALA A 47 3.93 -9.14 6.75
CA ALA A 47 5.07 -8.27 7.03
C ALA A 47 6.43 -8.97 6.90
N TYR A 48 6.50 -10.26 7.27
CA TYR A 48 7.73 -11.05 7.17
C TYR A 48 8.06 -11.44 5.73
N GLY A 49 7.07 -11.88 4.96
CA GLY A 49 7.25 -12.21 3.56
C GLY A 49 7.67 -10.99 2.73
N TYR A 50 7.04 -9.83 2.97
CA TYR A 50 7.48 -8.57 2.36
C TYR A 50 8.91 -8.16 2.73
N ALA A 51 9.29 -8.32 4.00
CA ALA A 51 10.66 -8.04 4.44
C ALA A 51 11.68 -8.93 3.72
N ASN A 52 11.37 -10.24 3.58
CA ASN A 52 12.22 -11.17 2.86
C ASN A 52 12.34 -10.81 1.37
N LEU A 53 11.20 -10.55 0.71
CA LEU A 53 11.16 -10.12 -0.68
C LEU A 53 12.06 -8.90 -0.93
N ARG A 54 12.00 -7.89 -0.06
CA ARG A 54 12.87 -6.70 -0.17
C ARG A 54 14.36 -7.01 -0.03
N GLU A 55 14.74 -8.00 0.76
CA GLU A 55 16.16 -8.40 0.87
C GLU A 55 16.62 -9.20 -0.33
N ILE A 56 15.75 -10.04 -0.90
CA ILE A 56 16.02 -10.76 -2.16
C ILE A 56 16.21 -9.77 -3.29
N LEU A 57 15.30 -8.81 -3.47
CA LEU A 57 15.35 -7.85 -4.58
C LEU A 57 16.57 -6.91 -4.56
N LYS A 58 17.29 -6.81 -3.43
CA LYS A 58 18.57 -6.09 -3.35
C LYS A 58 19.76 -6.89 -3.87
N GLN A 59 19.58 -8.19 -4.12
CA GLN A 59 20.65 -9.14 -4.43
C GLN A 59 20.32 -9.87 -5.74
N PRO A 60 20.71 -9.32 -6.91
CA PRO A 60 20.46 -9.96 -8.21
C PRO A 60 21.03 -11.38 -8.35
N ASP A 61 22.07 -11.72 -7.58
CA ASP A 61 22.69 -13.05 -7.56
C ASP A 61 22.02 -14.02 -6.56
N HIS A 62 20.98 -13.60 -5.83
CA HIS A 62 20.25 -14.47 -4.91
C HIS A 62 19.50 -15.55 -5.68
N GLU A 63 19.47 -16.77 -5.14
CA GLU A 63 18.86 -17.93 -5.82
C GLU A 63 17.37 -17.72 -6.15
N GLU A 64 16.64 -17.09 -5.23
CA GLU A 64 15.21 -16.74 -5.40
C GLU A 64 14.95 -15.43 -6.15
N TYR A 65 15.99 -14.73 -6.66
CA TYR A 65 15.80 -13.41 -7.28
C TYR A 65 14.89 -13.45 -8.50
N ASN A 66 15.17 -14.36 -9.44
CA ASN A 66 14.38 -14.48 -10.66
C ASN A 66 12.96 -14.98 -10.38
N ASP A 67 12.81 -15.94 -9.47
CA ASP A 67 11.50 -16.46 -9.06
C ASP A 67 10.66 -15.37 -8.39
N SER A 68 11.29 -14.49 -7.59
CA SER A 68 10.62 -13.34 -6.97
C SER A 68 10.17 -12.30 -8.00
N LEU A 69 10.99 -12.03 -9.03
CA LEU A 69 10.60 -11.13 -10.13
C LEU A 69 9.47 -11.72 -10.98
N GLU A 70 9.52 -13.03 -11.26
CA GLU A 70 8.47 -13.73 -11.98
C GLU A 70 7.15 -13.70 -11.20
N TRP A 71 7.20 -13.97 -9.89
CA TRP A 71 6.03 -13.92 -9.02
C TRP A 71 5.43 -12.51 -8.95
N LEU A 72 6.27 -11.47 -8.84
CA LEU A 72 5.82 -10.08 -8.86
C LEU A 72 5.08 -9.76 -10.17
N GLY A 73 5.53 -10.31 -11.30
CA GLY A 73 4.91 -10.13 -12.61
C GLY A 73 4.89 -8.70 -13.15
N ARG A 74 5.49 -7.75 -12.42
CA ARG A 74 5.58 -6.32 -12.74
C ARG A 74 6.81 -5.70 -12.09
N GLU A 75 7.19 -4.51 -12.57
CA GLU A 75 8.19 -3.71 -11.87
C GLU A 75 7.65 -3.29 -10.49
N PHE A 76 8.50 -3.41 -9.47
CA PHE A 76 8.16 -3.06 -8.10
C PHE A 76 9.31 -2.28 -7.46
N ASP A 77 9.06 -1.00 -7.19
CA ASP A 77 9.93 -0.18 -6.35
C ASP A 77 9.28 -0.05 -4.96
N PRO A 78 9.88 -0.60 -3.88
CA PRO A 78 9.33 -0.51 -2.54
C PRO A 78 9.35 0.92 -1.97
N THR A 79 10.07 1.85 -2.60
CA THR A 79 10.18 3.24 -2.16
C THR A 79 9.25 4.20 -2.89
N PHE A 80 8.66 3.76 -4.00
CA PHE A 80 7.78 4.58 -4.81
C PHE A 80 6.50 4.93 -4.06
N PHE A 81 6.13 6.21 -4.11
CA PHE A 81 4.86 6.72 -3.61
C PHE A 81 4.54 8.02 -4.35
N ASP A 82 3.37 8.08 -4.98
CA ASP A 82 2.84 9.30 -5.59
C ASP A 82 1.45 9.63 -5.01
N LYS A 83 1.37 10.79 -4.34
CA LYS A 83 0.15 11.25 -3.70
C LYS A 83 -0.94 11.60 -4.72
N ASP A 84 -0.57 12.09 -5.89
CA ASP A 84 -1.53 12.49 -6.90
C ASP A 84 -2.13 11.24 -7.57
N GLU A 85 -1.32 10.22 -7.88
CA GLU A 85 -1.82 8.91 -8.34
C GLU A 85 -2.78 8.28 -7.31
N VAL A 86 -2.43 8.31 -6.01
CA VAL A 86 -3.32 7.80 -4.96
C VAL A 86 -4.64 8.57 -4.93
N ASN A 87 -4.61 9.90 -5.03
CA ASN A 87 -5.83 10.70 -5.03
C ASN A 87 -6.68 10.50 -6.28
N GLU A 88 -6.08 10.18 -7.42
CA GLU A 88 -6.81 9.77 -8.63
C GLU A 88 -7.52 8.43 -8.38
N CYS A 89 -6.84 7.42 -7.84
CA CYS A 89 -7.46 6.14 -7.51
C CYS A 89 -8.60 6.28 -6.49
N LEU A 90 -8.45 7.14 -5.47
CA LEU A 90 -9.49 7.39 -4.46
C LEU A 90 -10.78 7.98 -5.02
N MET A 91 -10.79 8.47 -6.27
CA MET A 91 -12.00 8.95 -6.93
C MET A 91 -12.77 7.84 -7.65
N ASP A 92 -12.19 6.65 -7.79
CA ASP A 92 -12.82 5.48 -8.37
C ASP A 92 -13.67 4.74 -7.34
N GLU A 93 -14.80 4.17 -7.79
CA GLU A 93 -15.71 3.41 -6.93
C GLU A 93 -15.06 2.17 -6.33
N GLU A 94 -14.10 1.56 -7.05
CA GLU A 94 -13.37 0.37 -6.59
C GLU A 94 -12.54 0.65 -5.31
N TYR A 95 -12.11 1.89 -5.11
CA TYR A 95 -11.28 2.30 -3.97
C TYR A 95 -12.07 3.05 -2.88
N GLY A 96 -13.40 2.94 -2.90
CA GLY A 96 -14.24 3.30 -1.75
C GLY A 96 -14.77 4.73 -1.75
N CYS A 97 -14.87 5.40 -2.91
CA CYS A 97 -15.66 6.62 -3.04
C CYS A 97 -17.03 6.32 -3.70
N PRO A 98 -18.05 5.89 -2.94
CA PRO A 98 -19.39 5.74 -3.48
C PRO A 98 -19.93 7.09 -3.98
N ASP A 99 -20.52 7.08 -5.18
CA ASP A 99 -21.30 8.19 -5.71
C ASP A 99 -22.53 8.44 -4.80
N TYR A 100 -22.47 9.47 -3.96
CA TYR A 100 -23.62 9.97 -3.21
C TYR A 100 -24.07 11.34 -3.71
#